data_AF-A0A3A3YQM2-F1
#
_entry.id   AF-A0A3A3YQM2-F1
#
_cell.length_a   1.000
_cell.length_b   1.000
_cell.length_c   1.000
_cell.angle_alpha   90.00
_cell.angle_beta   90.00
_cell.angle_gamma   90.00
#
_symmetry.space_group_name_H-M   'P 1'
#
loop_
_entity.id
_entity.type
_entity.pdbx_description
1 polymer ?
#
loop_
_entity_poly.entity_id
_entity_poly.type
_entity_poly.pdbx_seq_one_letter_code
_entity_poly.pdbx_strand_id
1 'polypeptide(L)'
;MVAADDFDGAVRELTGSTTYSADRGTGTVGAKTLVTADGPVIVVNTKVLTDADLTLVERALAHETGHALINGRGEVVEGRRALASSDWAWHLLCIAGSAMQEVRCERAVGELGYSATDSATAEHIVEVLHATTVELLQAIQDPASQDPWVFMQAVMQLLDRLTKVLAYAAAESLRIGEPPAIAAEGALALDAWQEYVAPTWERRLALYEGLPPATAAMSEANWHQSLVEGALLEHDLLRCLGFEFEDSVGGGYGFYRRIDDDRLAKWVRRGLAQEALYEQRESATG
;
A
#
# COMPACT_ATOMS: atom_id res chain seq x y z
N MET A 1 19.04 2.12 15.91
CA MET A 1 17.63 2.15 16.34
C MET A 1 17.45 3.33 17.27
N VAL A 2 16.31 4.02 17.17
CA VAL A 2 15.95 5.19 18.00
C VAL A 2 14.54 4.95 18.54
N ALA A 3 14.36 4.99 19.86
CA ALA A 3 13.03 4.98 20.48
C ALA A 3 12.58 6.43 20.73
N ALA A 4 11.40 6.82 20.27
CA ALA A 4 10.95 8.21 20.29
C ALA A 4 9.49 8.37 20.74
N ASP A 5 9.29 9.16 21.80
CA ASP A 5 7.96 9.60 22.26
C ASP A 5 7.35 10.64 21.30
N ASP A 6 8.18 11.49 20.69
CA ASP A 6 7.83 12.31 19.53
C ASP A 6 8.32 11.63 18.25
N PHE A 7 7.61 10.58 17.87
CA PHE A 7 7.92 9.78 16.71
C PHE A 7 7.90 10.59 15.41
N ASP A 8 6.89 11.44 15.22
CA ASP A 8 6.78 12.31 14.05
C ASP A 8 7.95 13.29 13.97
N GLY A 9 8.28 13.96 15.08
CA GLY A 9 9.41 14.87 15.17
C GLY A 9 10.74 14.17 14.84
N ALA A 10 10.96 12.98 15.41
CA ALA A 10 12.17 12.20 15.14
C ALA A 10 12.30 11.80 13.67
N VAL A 11 11.22 11.37 13.02
CA VAL A 11 11.23 11.05 11.59
C VAL A 11 11.46 12.29 10.75
N ARG A 12 10.81 13.42 11.07
CA ARG A 12 11.01 14.70 10.38
C ARG A 12 12.45 15.18 10.47
N GLU A 13 13.06 15.12 11.66
CA GLU A 13 14.47 15.49 11.88
C GLU A 13 15.42 14.63 11.06
N LEU A 14 15.24 13.31 11.10
CA LEU A 14 16.12 12.35 10.42
C LEU A 14 15.99 12.37 8.89
N THR A 15 14.82 12.75 8.36
CA THR A 15 14.56 12.81 6.91
C THR A 15 14.67 14.22 6.33
N GLY A 16 14.69 15.25 7.17
CA GLY A 16 14.52 16.65 6.75
C GLY A 16 13.11 16.98 6.23
N SER A 17 12.14 16.07 6.39
CA SER A 17 10.74 16.30 6.01
C SER A 17 10.06 17.26 6.97
N THR A 18 9.29 18.22 6.45
CA THR A 18 8.47 19.11 7.27
C THR A 18 7.03 18.64 7.43
N THR A 19 6.61 17.60 6.69
CA THR A 19 5.20 17.21 6.54
C THR A 19 4.89 15.77 6.94
N TYR A 20 5.89 15.00 7.39
CA TYR A 20 5.65 13.61 7.80
C TYR A 20 4.64 13.51 8.94
N SER A 21 3.74 12.52 8.90
CA SER A 21 2.80 12.17 9.99
C SER A 21 2.69 10.64 10.09
N ALA A 22 2.64 10.11 11.32
CA ALA A 22 2.43 8.69 11.58
C ALA A 22 0.96 8.26 11.58
N ASP A 23 0.02 9.21 11.61
CA ASP A 23 -1.40 8.95 11.48
C ASP A 23 -1.76 8.66 10.01
N ARG A 24 -2.41 7.51 9.78
CA ARG A 24 -2.83 7.06 8.44
C ARG A 24 -4.36 7.03 8.28
N GLY A 25 -5.13 7.56 9.23
CA GLY A 25 -6.59 7.49 9.27
C GLY A 25 -7.13 6.11 9.67
N THR A 26 -6.47 5.02 9.27
CA THR A 26 -6.81 3.62 9.62
C THR A 26 -5.87 3.01 10.68
N GLY A 27 -5.02 3.82 11.31
CA GLY A 27 -4.06 3.35 12.32
C GLY A 27 -2.85 4.28 12.49
N THR A 28 -2.00 3.96 13.47
CA THR A 28 -0.76 4.70 13.75
C THR A 28 0.46 3.81 13.52
N VAL A 29 1.51 4.34 12.89
CA VAL A 29 2.76 3.62 12.64
C VAL A 29 3.49 3.30 13.96
N GLY A 30 3.73 2.00 14.21
CA GLY A 30 4.47 1.52 15.39
C GLY A 30 5.99 1.65 15.27
N ALA A 31 6.54 1.47 14.08
CA ALA A 31 7.96 1.69 13.80
C ALA A 31 8.17 2.04 12.32
N LYS A 32 9.33 2.61 11.98
CA LYS A 32 9.68 2.94 10.60
C LYS A 32 11.20 2.90 10.39
N THR A 33 11.61 2.24 9.32
CA THR A 33 12.98 2.27 8.82
C THR A 33 13.22 3.49 7.94
N LEU A 34 14.28 4.23 8.24
CA LEU A 34 14.76 5.39 7.49
C LEU A 34 16.16 5.11 6.96
N VAL A 35 16.46 5.57 5.75
CA VAL A 35 17.84 5.52 5.22
C VAL A 35 18.50 6.87 5.50
N THR A 36 19.59 6.87 6.27
CA THR A 36 20.40 8.07 6.53
C THR A 36 21.77 7.95 5.86
N ALA A 37 22.57 9.02 5.93
CA ALA A 37 23.94 9.00 5.44
C ALA A 37 24.83 7.95 6.15
N ASP A 38 24.49 7.61 7.41
CA ASP A 38 25.23 6.64 8.23
C ASP A 38 24.66 5.20 8.12
N GLY A 39 23.61 5.01 7.32
CA GLY A 39 22.94 3.72 7.10
C GLY A 39 21.48 3.68 7.55
N PRO A 40 20.83 2.51 7.50
CA PRO A 40 19.44 2.38 7.89
C PRO A 40 19.24 2.53 9.41
N VAL A 41 18.25 3.33 9.81
CA VAL A 41 17.85 3.58 11.20
C VAL A 41 16.39 3.21 11.37
N ILE A 42 16.11 2.28 12.29
CA ILE A 42 14.74 1.98 12.73
C ILE A 42 14.35 2.96 13.83
N VAL A 43 13.29 3.74 13.60
CA VAL A 43 12.65 4.59 14.60
C VAL A 43 11.44 3.85 15.17
N VAL A 44 11.30 3.82 16.48
CA VAL A 44 10.26 3.10 17.21
C VAL A 44 9.33 4.11 17.88
N ASN A 45 8.03 4.02 17.60
CA ASN A 45 7.00 4.84 18.21
C ASN A 45 6.63 4.28 19.58
N THR A 46 7.25 4.82 20.62
CA THR A 46 7.05 4.33 22.00
C THR A 46 5.62 4.57 22.48
N LYS A 47 4.90 5.58 21.98
CA LYS A 47 3.49 5.80 22.35
C LYS A 47 2.58 4.65 21.91
N VAL A 48 2.89 4.03 20.77
CA VAL A 48 2.11 2.90 20.24
C VAL A 48 2.57 1.59 20.84
N LEU A 49 3.89 1.43 21.04
CA LEU A 49 4.48 0.14 21.37
C LEU A 49 4.77 -0.09 22.86
N THR A 50 4.69 0.92 23.73
CA THR A 50 4.97 0.73 25.17
C THR A 50 3.95 -0.19 25.84
N ASP A 51 2.68 -0.09 25.44
CA ASP A 51 1.60 -0.90 26.00
C ASP A 51 1.24 -2.11 25.11
N ALA A 52 1.99 -2.33 24.02
CA ALA A 52 1.79 -3.45 23.12
C ALA A 52 2.32 -4.76 23.74
N ASP A 53 1.74 -5.89 23.34
CA ASP A 53 2.30 -7.20 23.68
C ASP A 53 3.70 -7.35 23.09
N LEU A 54 4.59 -8.04 23.82
CA LEU A 54 5.98 -8.24 23.41
C LEU A 54 6.08 -8.89 22.02
N THR A 55 5.18 -9.82 21.70
CA THR A 55 5.13 -10.48 20.39
C THR A 55 4.89 -9.47 19.27
N LEU A 56 4.02 -8.48 19.51
CA LEU A 56 3.73 -7.43 18.52
C LEU A 56 4.93 -6.52 18.32
N VAL A 57 5.63 -6.16 19.40
CA VAL A 57 6.86 -5.35 19.34
C VAL A 57 7.96 -6.10 18.58
N GLU A 58 8.21 -7.35 18.90
CA GLU A 58 9.21 -8.18 18.22
C GLU A 58 8.90 -8.35 16.73
N ARG A 59 7.63 -8.62 16.40
CA ARG A 59 7.17 -8.72 15.02
C ARG A 59 7.40 -7.41 14.25
N ALA A 60 7.03 -6.27 14.83
CA ALA A 60 7.22 -4.97 14.20
C ALA A 60 8.72 -4.70 13.94
N LEU A 61 9.59 -5.00 14.91
CA LEU A 61 11.04 -4.86 14.74
C LEU A 61 11.60 -5.84 13.70
N ALA A 62 11.08 -7.07 13.63
CA ALA A 62 11.46 -8.04 12.61
C ALA A 62 11.09 -7.54 11.20
N HIS A 63 9.88 -6.98 11.04
CA HIS A 63 9.43 -6.36 9.79
C HIS A 63 10.37 -5.21 9.37
N GLU A 64 10.64 -4.27 10.27
CA GLU A 64 11.52 -3.13 9.99
C GLU A 64 12.97 -3.56 9.73
N THR A 65 13.44 -4.60 10.41
CA THR A 65 14.76 -5.19 10.11
C THR A 65 14.81 -5.73 8.68
N GLY A 66 13.70 -6.28 8.18
CA GLY A 66 13.54 -6.65 6.77
C GLY A 66 13.79 -5.47 5.83
N HIS A 67 13.17 -4.31 6.08
CA HIS A 67 13.44 -3.10 5.30
C HIS A 67 14.89 -2.66 5.42
N ALA A 68 15.50 -2.69 6.61
CA ALA A 68 16.90 -2.32 6.79
C ALA A 68 17.85 -3.21 5.96
N LEU A 69 17.57 -4.51 5.90
CA LEU A 69 18.34 -5.47 5.10
C LEU A 69 18.20 -5.22 3.60
N ILE A 70 16.98 -4.98 3.11
CA ILE A 70 16.70 -4.64 1.71
C ILE A 70 17.42 -3.34 1.32
N ASN A 71 17.31 -2.30 2.15
CA ASN A 71 17.98 -1.02 1.95
C ASN A 71 19.50 -1.16 1.93
N GLY A 72 20.08 -1.94 2.86
CA GLY A 72 21.52 -2.19 2.94
C GLY A 72 22.08 -2.89 1.70
N ARG A 73 21.25 -3.61 0.94
CA ARG A 73 21.62 -4.23 -0.34
C ARG A 73 21.27 -3.37 -1.56
N GLY A 74 20.66 -2.22 -1.37
CA GLY A 74 20.21 -1.34 -2.45
C GLY A 74 19.08 -1.94 -3.30
N GLU A 75 18.31 -2.88 -2.75
CA GLU A 75 17.18 -3.58 -3.42
C GLU A 75 15.89 -2.75 -3.31
N VAL A 76 16.00 -1.47 -3.64
CA VAL A 76 14.94 -0.46 -3.46
C VAL A 76 14.67 0.27 -4.78
N VAL A 77 13.70 1.18 -4.81
CA VAL A 77 13.36 1.89 -6.05
C VAL A 77 14.29 3.07 -6.33
N GLU A 78 14.86 3.67 -5.28
CA GLU A 78 15.74 4.82 -5.32
C GLU A 78 16.92 4.59 -6.27
N GLY A 79 17.24 5.62 -7.06
CA GLY A 79 18.30 5.54 -8.08
C GLY A 79 17.91 4.86 -9.39
N ARG A 80 16.69 4.30 -9.50
CA ARG A 80 16.25 3.53 -10.69
C ARG A 80 15.27 4.28 -11.59
N ARG A 81 15.30 5.62 -11.56
CA ARG A 81 14.44 6.48 -12.40
C ARG A 81 14.52 6.13 -13.89
N ALA A 82 15.69 5.69 -14.35
CA ALA A 82 15.93 5.30 -15.74
C ALA A 82 15.13 4.07 -16.22
N LEU A 83 14.55 3.28 -15.30
CA LEU A 83 13.67 2.16 -15.67
C LEU A 83 12.30 2.63 -16.16
N ALA A 84 11.90 3.86 -15.83
CA ALA A 84 10.61 4.41 -16.23
C ALA A 84 10.74 5.33 -17.45
N SER A 85 9.90 5.09 -18.46
CA SER A 85 9.86 5.88 -19.70
C SER A 85 9.28 7.29 -19.52
N SER A 86 8.52 7.52 -18.45
CA SER A 86 7.81 8.76 -18.15
C SER A 86 7.75 9.03 -16.65
N ASP A 87 7.32 10.22 -16.25
CA ASP A 87 7.19 10.57 -14.82
C ASP A 87 6.06 9.80 -14.13
N TRP A 88 4.93 9.58 -14.78
CA TRP A 88 3.86 8.75 -14.22
C TRP A 88 4.28 7.28 -14.07
N ALA A 89 5.04 6.74 -15.03
CA ALA A 89 5.57 5.39 -14.93
C ALA A 89 6.55 5.27 -13.76
N TRP A 90 7.30 6.34 -13.46
CA TRP A 90 8.14 6.41 -12.27
C TRP A 90 7.32 6.35 -10.98
N HIS A 91 6.20 7.07 -10.89
CA HIS A 91 5.32 6.99 -9.73
C HIS A 91 4.78 5.58 -9.49
N LEU A 92 4.33 4.90 -10.55
CA LEU A 92 3.84 3.51 -10.44
C LEU A 92 4.96 2.54 -10.04
N LEU A 93 6.18 2.77 -10.54
CA LEU A 93 7.36 2.00 -10.17
C LEU A 93 7.71 2.19 -8.68
N CYS A 94 7.56 3.40 -8.13
CA CYS A 94 7.70 3.65 -6.69
C CYS A 94 6.66 2.92 -5.84
N ILE A 95 5.39 2.92 -6.27
CA ILE A 95 4.30 2.19 -5.59
C ILE A 95 4.59 0.69 -5.60
N ALA A 96 4.90 0.15 -6.78
CA ALA A 96 5.24 -1.27 -6.95
C ALA A 96 6.43 -1.66 -6.07
N GLY A 97 7.53 -0.90 -6.13
CA GLY A 97 8.72 -1.15 -5.35
C GLY A 97 8.46 -1.13 -3.84
N SER A 98 7.60 -0.23 -3.36
CA SER A 98 7.20 -0.18 -1.94
C SER A 98 6.44 -1.45 -1.54
N ALA A 99 5.41 -1.82 -2.31
CA ALA A 99 4.61 -3.01 -2.03
C ALA A 99 5.42 -4.32 -2.11
N MET A 100 6.36 -4.40 -3.05
CA MET A 100 7.29 -5.51 -3.15
C MET A 100 8.22 -5.62 -1.92
N GLN A 101 8.59 -4.51 -1.28
CA GLN A 101 9.33 -4.58 -0.02
C GLN A 101 8.43 -5.11 1.10
N GLU A 102 7.19 -4.63 1.22
CA GLU A 102 6.24 -5.10 2.23
C GLU A 102 6.05 -6.62 2.18
N VAL A 103 5.77 -7.19 0.99
CA VAL A 103 5.57 -8.65 0.86
C VAL A 103 6.84 -9.44 1.21
N ARG A 104 8.04 -8.92 0.90
CA ARG A 104 9.31 -9.57 1.24
C ARG A 104 9.58 -9.53 2.74
N CYS A 105 9.28 -8.41 3.40
CA CYS A 105 9.38 -8.26 4.85
C CYS A 105 8.41 -9.23 5.56
N GLU A 106 7.17 -9.30 5.10
CA GLU A 106 6.13 -10.11 5.72
C GLU A 106 6.36 -11.61 5.55
N ARG A 107 6.89 -12.03 4.40
CA ARG A 107 7.35 -13.41 4.21
C ARG A 107 8.47 -13.76 5.18
N ALA A 108 9.45 -12.87 5.37
CA ALA A 108 10.52 -13.09 6.34
C ALA A 108 10.00 -13.14 7.79
N VAL A 109 9.03 -12.29 8.14
CA VAL A 109 8.36 -12.32 9.46
C VAL A 109 7.61 -13.63 9.67
N GLY A 110 6.91 -14.13 8.65
CA GLY A 110 6.23 -15.42 8.68
C GLY A 110 7.19 -16.61 8.83
N GLU A 111 8.37 -16.56 8.19
CA GLU A 111 9.43 -17.58 8.36
C GLU A 111 9.98 -17.64 9.79
N LEU A 112 9.91 -16.54 10.54
CA LEU A 112 10.26 -16.49 11.97
C LEU A 112 9.14 -17.01 12.89
N GLY A 113 7.98 -17.38 12.33
CA GLY A 113 6.85 -17.94 13.08
C GLY A 113 5.88 -16.91 13.66
N TYR A 114 6.03 -15.63 13.34
CA TYR A 114 5.06 -14.61 13.74
C TYR A 114 3.80 -14.69 12.88
N SER A 115 2.67 -14.28 13.46
CA SER A 115 1.39 -14.19 12.74
C SER A 115 1.42 -13.06 11.70
N ALA A 116 0.53 -13.17 10.72
CA ALA A 116 0.25 -12.08 9.81
C ALA A 116 -0.17 -10.81 10.57
N THR A 117 0.08 -9.66 9.95
CA THR A 117 -0.38 -8.37 10.46
C THR A 117 -1.90 -8.28 10.33
N ASP A 118 -2.55 -7.49 11.18
CA ASP A 118 -3.99 -7.21 11.08
C ASP A 118 -4.35 -6.63 9.70
N SER A 119 -3.38 -5.98 9.04
CA SER A 119 -3.55 -5.46 7.69
C SER A 119 -3.73 -6.52 6.60
N ALA A 120 -3.48 -7.80 6.89
CA ALA A 120 -3.73 -8.91 5.98
C ALA A 120 -5.13 -9.55 6.17
N THR A 121 -5.88 -9.13 7.19
CA THR A 121 -7.21 -9.70 7.48
C THR A 121 -8.24 -9.28 6.43
N ALA A 122 -9.24 -10.14 6.20
CA ALA A 122 -10.34 -9.82 5.28
C ALA A 122 -11.09 -8.56 5.72
N GLU A 123 -11.33 -8.39 7.02
CA GLU A 123 -11.94 -7.20 7.61
C GLU A 123 -11.18 -5.92 7.22
N HIS A 124 -9.87 -5.86 7.48
CA HIS A 124 -9.08 -4.68 7.16
C HIS A 124 -8.97 -4.41 5.65
N ILE A 125 -8.87 -5.46 4.83
CA ILE A 125 -8.90 -5.30 3.38
C ILE A 125 -10.22 -4.64 2.95
N VAL A 126 -11.34 -5.04 3.54
CA VAL A 126 -12.67 -4.48 3.23
C VAL A 126 -12.80 -3.03 3.70
N GLU A 127 -12.28 -2.70 4.87
CA GLU A 127 -12.17 -1.30 5.33
C GLU A 127 -11.39 -0.44 4.33
N VAL A 128 -10.26 -0.95 3.83
CA VAL A 128 -9.42 -0.22 2.87
C VAL A 128 -10.10 -0.08 1.50
N LEU A 129 -10.84 -1.11 1.04
CA LEU A 129 -11.64 -1.03 -0.20
C LEU A 129 -12.78 -0.01 -0.07
N HIS A 130 -13.41 0.05 1.10
CA HIS A 130 -14.42 1.06 1.42
C HIS A 130 -13.82 2.47 1.45
N ALA A 131 -12.77 2.67 2.24
CA ALA A 131 -12.06 3.95 2.35
C ALA A 131 -11.58 4.43 0.98
N THR A 132 -11.04 3.53 0.15
CA THR A 132 -10.65 3.85 -1.24
C THR A 132 -11.83 4.35 -2.06
N THR A 133 -13.02 3.73 -1.92
CA THR A 133 -14.22 4.18 -2.63
C THR A 133 -14.67 5.55 -2.14
N VAL A 134 -14.74 5.75 -0.82
CA VAL A 134 -15.19 7.01 -0.22
C VAL A 134 -14.24 8.16 -0.55
N GLU A 135 -12.95 7.99 -0.32
CA GLU A 135 -11.95 9.03 -0.57
C GLU A 135 -11.82 9.36 -2.06
N LEU A 136 -12.06 8.39 -2.94
CA LEU A 136 -12.12 8.67 -4.37
C LEU A 136 -13.33 9.55 -4.73
N LEU A 137 -14.50 9.27 -4.16
CA LEU A 137 -15.69 10.10 -4.36
C LEU A 137 -15.48 11.51 -3.79
N GLN A 138 -14.81 11.63 -2.64
CA GLN A 138 -14.41 12.91 -2.07
C GLN A 138 -13.45 13.66 -3.00
N ALA A 139 -12.42 12.98 -3.52
CA ALA A 139 -11.48 13.59 -4.47
C ALA A 139 -12.18 14.08 -5.74
N ILE A 140 -13.20 13.37 -6.25
CA ILE A 140 -14.00 13.81 -7.40
C ILE A 140 -14.83 15.07 -7.08
N GLN A 141 -15.29 15.22 -5.85
CA GLN A 141 -16.12 16.35 -5.41
C GLN A 141 -15.32 17.56 -4.91
N ASP A 142 -14.06 17.37 -4.56
CA ASP A 142 -13.19 18.43 -4.03
C ASP A 142 -12.97 19.53 -5.09
N PRO A 143 -13.32 20.81 -4.80
CA PRO A 143 -13.01 21.93 -5.68
C PRO A 143 -11.52 22.06 -6.04
N ALA A 144 -10.61 21.63 -5.16
CA ALA A 144 -9.17 21.64 -5.44
C ALA A 144 -8.78 20.64 -6.55
N SER A 145 -9.54 19.55 -6.71
CA SER A 145 -9.35 18.55 -7.76
C SER A 145 -9.76 19.03 -9.16
N GLN A 146 -10.20 20.28 -9.30
CA GLN A 146 -10.25 20.94 -10.62
C GLN A 146 -8.84 21.13 -11.21
N ASP A 147 -7.80 21.14 -10.37
CA ASP A 147 -6.41 20.96 -10.81
C ASP A 147 -6.13 19.45 -11.05
N PRO A 148 -5.85 19.03 -12.29
CA PRO A 148 -5.56 17.63 -12.61
C PRO A 148 -4.38 17.06 -11.83
N TRP A 149 -3.40 17.88 -11.43
CA TRP A 149 -2.28 17.42 -10.62
C TRP A 149 -2.73 17.05 -9.21
N VAL A 150 -3.56 17.89 -8.58
CA VAL A 150 -4.12 17.62 -7.24
C VAL A 150 -4.96 16.35 -7.28
N PHE A 151 -5.83 16.21 -8.28
CA PHE A 151 -6.66 15.03 -8.44
C PHE A 151 -5.82 13.75 -8.65
N MET A 152 -4.82 13.82 -9.53
CA MET A 152 -3.89 12.70 -9.75
C MET A 152 -3.17 12.31 -8.46
N GLN A 153 -2.63 13.27 -7.69
CA GLN A 153 -1.95 12.98 -6.43
C GLN A 153 -2.87 12.29 -5.43
N ALA A 154 -4.14 12.72 -5.32
CA ALA A 154 -5.12 12.06 -4.47
C ALA A 154 -5.32 10.60 -4.89
N VAL A 155 -5.55 10.32 -6.18
CA VAL A 155 -5.73 8.94 -6.66
C VAL A 155 -4.48 8.09 -6.46
N MET A 156 -3.29 8.65 -6.66
CA MET A 156 -2.02 7.93 -6.48
C MET A 156 -1.75 7.58 -5.00
N GLN A 157 -2.17 8.44 -4.06
CA GLN A 157 -2.10 8.13 -2.63
C GLN A 157 -3.03 6.98 -2.25
N LEU A 158 -4.25 6.95 -2.83
CA LEU A 158 -5.19 5.83 -2.64
C LEU A 158 -4.60 4.52 -3.18
N LEU A 159 -4.01 4.58 -4.37
CA LEU A 159 -3.35 3.44 -4.99
C LEU A 159 -2.20 2.92 -4.13
N ASP A 160 -1.32 3.80 -3.64
CA ASP A 160 -0.21 3.40 -2.75
C ASP A 160 -0.69 2.67 -1.49
N ARG A 161 -1.73 3.20 -0.82
CA ARG A 161 -2.31 2.56 0.37
C ARG A 161 -2.91 1.20 0.03
N LEU A 162 -3.73 1.12 -1.02
CA LEU A 162 -4.37 -0.12 -1.44
C LEU A 162 -3.32 -1.17 -1.79
N THR A 163 -2.30 -0.82 -2.57
CA THR A 163 -1.28 -1.76 -3.01
C THR A 163 -0.47 -2.31 -1.83
N LYS A 164 -0.16 -1.52 -0.80
CA LYS A 164 0.49 -2.01 0.43
C LYS A 164 -0.37 -3.03 1.17
N VAL A 165 -1.67 -2.76 1.31
CA VAL A 165 -2.61 -3.70 1.95
C VAL A 165 -2.71 -5.00 1.15
N LEU A 166 -2.73 -4.91 -0.18
CA LEU A 166 -2.67 -6.08 -1.06
C LEU A 166 -1.36 -6.86 -0.94
N ALA A 167 -0.24 -6.20 -0.62
CA ALA A 167 1.03 -6.88 -0.36
C ALA A 167 1.01 -7.68 0.95
N TYR A 168 0.41 -7.13 2.02
CA TYR A 168 0.18 -7.86 3.27
C TYR A 168 -0.72 -9.07 3.04
N ALA A 169 -1.85 -8.87 2.36
CA ALA A 169 -2.79 -9.93 2.02
C ALA A 169 -2.12 -11.03 1.17
N ALA A 170 -1.29 -10.64 0.20
CA ALA A 170 -0.60 -11.60 -0.67
C ALA A 170 0.47 -12.40 0.07
N ALA A 171 1.22 -11.77 0.98
CA ALA A 171 2.17 -12.48 1.84
C ALA A 171 1.47 -13.58 2.64
N GLU A 172 0.32 -13.25 3.22
CA GLU A 172 -0.48 -14.21 3.98
C GLU A 172 -1.06 -15.31 3.10
N SER A 173 -1.65 -14.95 1.95
CA SER A 173 -2.18 -15.93 1.00
C SER A 173 -1.13 -16.92 0.50
N LEU A 174 0.10 -16.46 0.22
CA LEU A 174 1.21 -17.34 -0.16
C LEU A 174 1.64 -18.25 1.00
N ARG A 175 1.52 -17.79 2.26
CA ARG A 175 1.87 -18.57 3.45
C ARG A 175 0.86 -19.69 3.72
N ILE A 176 -0.44 -19.40 3.60
CA ILE A 176 -1.50 -20.36 3.94
C ILE A 176 -2.05 -21.13 2.73
N GLY A 177 -1.76 -20.68 1.50
CA GLY A 177 -2.24 -21.28 0.27
C GLY A 177 -3.70 -20.96 -0.08
N GLU A 178 -4.28 -19.91 0.52
CA GLU A 178 -5.68 -19.51 0.36
C GLU A 178 -5.82 -18.00 0.10
N PRO A 179 -6.75 -17.55 -0.76
CA PRO A 179 -7.03 -16.13 -0.94
C PRO A 179 -7.71 -15.54 0.31
N PRO A 180 -7.70 -14.20 0.48
CA PRO A 180 -8.41 -13.58 1.60
C PRO A 180 -9.92 -13.90 1.55
N ALA A 181 -10.51 -14.15 2.72
CA ALA A 181 -11.91 -14.58 2.86
C ALA A 181 -12.94 -13.44 2.66
N ILE A 182 -12.78 -12.62 1.63
CA ILE A 182 -13.60 -11.40 1.40
C ILE A 182 -15.11 -11.69 1.32
N ALA A 183 -15.50 -12.86 0.82
CA ALA A 183 -16.91 -13.25 0.75
C ALA A 183 -17.59 -13.34 2.14
N ALA A 184 -16.82 -13.61 3.20
CA ALA A 184 -17.33 -13.65 4.57
C ALA A 184 -17.73 -12.26 5.10
N GLU A 185 -17.15 -11.20 4.54
CA GLU A 185 -17.42 -9.80 4.93
C GLU A 185 -18.67 -9.21 4.26
N GLY A 186 -19.30 -9.97 3.35
CA GLY A 186 -20.58 -9.64 2.75
C GLY A 186 -20.51 -9.27 1.26
N ALA A 187 -21.69 -9.10 0.66
CA ALA A 187 -21.82 -8.95 -0.79
C ALA A 187 -21.20 -7.64 -1.33
N LEU A 188 -21.29 -6.53 -0.58
CA LEU A 188 -20.72 -5.24 -1.01
C LEU A 188 -19.19 -5.30 -1.05
N ALA A 189 -18.58 -5.94 -0.06
CA ALA A 189 -17.15 -6.20 0.01
C ALA A 189 -16.68 -7.07 -1.16
N LEU A 190 -17.39 -8.17 -1.41
CA LEU A 190 -17.10 -9.06 -2.53
C LEU A 190 -17.21 -8.33 -3.88
N ASP A 191 -18.23 -7.51 -4.06
CA ASP A 191 -18.42 -6.71 -5.28
C ASP A 191 -17.27 -5.72 -5.49
N ALA A 192 -16.78 -5.06 -4.43
CA ALA A 192 -15.63 -4.16 -4.52
C ALA A 192 -14.35 -4.93 -4.88
N TRP A 193 -14.10 -6.07 -4.23
CA TRP A 193 -12.95 -6.92 -4.53
C TRP A 193 -12.96 -7.42 -5.97
N GLN A 194 -14.10 -7.95 -6.43
CA GLN A 194 -14.25 -8.46 -7.80
C GLN A 194 -14.01 -7.39 -8.86
N GLU A 195 -14.35 -6.15 -8.54
CA GLU A 195 -14.25 -5.04 -9.48
C GLU A 195 -12.86 -4.38 -9.48
N TYR A 196 -12.24 -4.24 -8.30
CA TYR A 196 -10.99 -3.49 -8.16
C TYR A 196 -9.77 -4.41 -8.19
N VAL A 197 -9.80 -5.53 -7.46
CA VAL A 197 -8.61 -6.31 -7.12
C VAL A 197 -8.53 -7.62 -7.91
N ALA A 198 -9.63 -8.38 -7.96
CA ALA A 198 -9.67 -9.69 -8.58
C ALA A 198 -9.08 -9.75 -10.01
N PRO A 199 -9.28 -8.74 -10.89
CA PRO A 199 -8.72 -8.78 -12.25
C PRO A 199 -7.18 -8.82 -12.30
N THR A 200 -6.49 -8.37 -11.25
CA THR A 200 -5.02 -8.34 -11.17
C THR A 200 -4.44 -9.30 -10.13
N TRP A 201 -5.29 -9.92 -9.29
CA TRP A 201 -4.86 -10.66 -8.12
C TRP A 201 -3.95 -11.86 -8.41
N GLU A 202 -4.32 -12.71 -9.36
CA GLU A 202 -3.52 -13.91 -9.69
C GLU A 202 -2.13 -13.55 -10.22
N ARG A 203 -2.04 -12.53 -11.08
CA ARG A 203 -0.76 -12.03 -11.62
C ARG A 203 0.09 -11.39 -10.52
N ARG A 204 -0.55 -10.69 -9.58
CA ARG A 204 0.13 -10.12 -8.40
C ARG A 204 0.70 -11.21 -7.50
N LEU A 205 -0.06 -12.26 -7.22
CA LEU A 205 0.43 -13.43 -6.49
C LEU A 205 1.62 -14.08 -7.19
N ALA A 206 1.52 -14.31 -8.50
CA ALA A 206 2.61 -14.91 -9.27
C ALA A 206 3.91 -14.07 -9.24
N LEU A 207 3.80 -12.74 -9.37
CA LEU A 207 4.94 -11.83 -9.23
C LEU A 207 5.57 -11.96 -7.83
N TYR A 208 4.76 -11.91 -6.78
CA TYR A 208 5.23 -11.91 -5.40
C TYR A 208 5.76 -13.25 -4.92
N GLU A 209 5.24 -14.37 -5.44
CA GLU A 209 5.78 -15.70 -5.21
C GLU A 209 7.25 -15.79 -5.66
N GLY A 210 7.56 -15.18 -6.81
CA GLY A 210 8.90 -15.12 -7.38
C GLY A 210 9.91 -14.24 -6.63
N LEU A 211 9.47 -13.44 -5.65
CA LEU A 211 10.36 -12.60 -4.85
C LEU A 211 10.96 -13.39 -3.68
N PRO A 212 12.27 -13.24 -3.37
CA PRO A 212 12.83 -13.84 -2.16
C PRO A 212 12.38 -13.07 -0.91
N PRO A 213 12.27 -13.70 0.28
CA PRO A 213 12.02 -12.98 1.54
C PRO A 213 13.12 -11.93 1.81
N ALA A 214 12.86 -10.96 2.68
CA ALA A 214 13.79 -9.87 2.97
C ALA A 214 15.17 -10.33 3.52
N THR A 215 15.21 -11.53 4.11
CA THR A 215 16.41 -12.23 4.60
C THR A 215 17.33 -12.72 3.48
N ALA A 216 16.82 -12.88 2.26
CA ALA A 216 17.56 -13.34 1.09
C ALA A 216 17.76 -12.21 0.08
N ALA A 217 18.96 -12.16 -0.49
CA ALA A 217 19.32 -11.19 -1.51
C ALA A 217 18.64 -11.49 -2.86
N MET A 218 18.39 -10.44 -3.63
CA MET A 218 17.88 -10.51 -4.99
C MET A 218 18.91 -9.89 -5.93
N SER A 219 19.13 -10.50 -7.10
CA SER A 219 20.01 -9.87 -8.09
C SER A 219 19.38 -8.57 -8.61
N GLU A 220 20.22 -7.60 -8.94
CA GLU A 220 19.77 -6.31 -9.48
C GLU A 220 18.93 -6.50 -10.76
N ALA A 221 19.35 -7.40 -11.65
CA ALA A 221 18.63 -7.70 -12.88
C ALA A 221 17.22 -8.23 -12.60
N ASN A 222 17.07 -9.17 -11.65
CA ASN A 222 15.75 -9.69 -11.28
C ASN A 222 14.92 -8.60 -10.61
N TRP A 223 15.51 -7.79 -9.73
CA TRP A 223 14.82 -6.68 -9.08
C TRP A 223 14.29 -5.66 -10.10
N HIS A 224 15.10 -5.27 -11.08
CA HIS A 224 14.68 -4.37 -12.15
C HIS A 224 13.54 -4.95 -12.99
N GLN A 225 13.62 -6.22 -13.34
CA GLN A 225 12.55 -6.90 -14.07
C GLN A 225 11.25 -6.89 -13.27
N SER A 226 11.31 -7.30 -12.00
CA SER A 226 10.13 -7.35 -11.14
C SER A 226 9.54 -5.96 -10.84
N LEU A 227 10.37 -4.90 -10.78
CA LEU A 227 9.89 -3.51 -10.66
C LEU A 227 9.08 -3.07 -11.88
N VAL A 228 9.54 -3.40 -13.09
CA VAL A 228 8.82 -3.05 -14.33
C VAL A 228 7.50 -3.83 -14.40
N GLU A 229 7.52 -5.12 -14.08
CA GLU A 229 6.31 -5.96 -14.04
C GLU A 229 5.32 -5.47 -12.97
N GLY A 230 5.81 -5.13 -11.79
CA GLY A 230 5.00 -4.53 -10.73
C GLY A 230 4.37 -3.20 -11.15
N ALA A 231 5.13 -2.31 -11.79
CA ALA A 231 4.60 -1.04 -12.29
C ALA A 231 3.45 -1.24 -13.30
N LEU A 232 3.53 -2.28 -14.15
CA LEU A 232 2.44 -2.64 -15.06
C LEU A 232 1.20 -3.16 -14.30
N LEU A 233 1.38 -3.92 -13.22
CA LEU A 233 0.26 -4.34 -12.37
C LEU A 233 -0.40 -3.16 -11.65
N GLU A 234 0.38 -2.18 -11.19
CA GLU A 234 -0.19 -0.96 -10.59
C GLU A 234 -0.93 -0.12 -11.63
N HIS A 235 -0.44 -0.08 -12.87
CA HIS A 235 -1.18 0.54 -13.97
C HIS A 235 -2.51 -0.21 -14.24
N ASP A 236 -2.49 -1.53 -14.28
CA ASP A 236 -3.70 -2.34 -14.48
C ASP A 236 -4.71 -2.16 -13.32
N LEU A 237 -4.22 -2.10 -12.07
CA LEU A 237 -5.05 -1.81 -10.90
C LEU A 237 -5.66 -0.40 -10.97
N LEU A 238 -4.88 0.60 -11.38
CA LEU A 238 -5.37 1.95 -11.61
C LEU A 238 -6.49 1.98 -12.68
N ARG A 239 -6.39 1.17 -13.74
CA ARG A 239 -7.45 1.00 -14.74
C ARG A 239 -8.68 0.30 -14.18
N CYS A 240 -8.51 -0.67 -13.28
CA CYS A 240 -9.62 -1.27 -12.53
C CYS A 240 -10.32 -0.22 -11.66
N LEU A 241 -9.57 0.71 -11.06
CA LEU A 241 -10.07 1.91 -10.39
C LEU A 241 -10.54 3.00 -11.36
N GLY A 242 -10.56 2.74 -12.66
CA GLY A 242 -11.19 3.63 -13.63
C GLY A 242 -10.36 4.82 -14.08
N PHE A 243 -9.06 4.79 -13.86
CA PHE A 243 -8.15 5.85 -14.26
C PHE A 243 -7.06 5.32 -15.17
N GLU A 244 -6.49 6.21 -15.98
CA GLU A 244 -5.44 5.86 -16.92
C GLU A 244 -4.51 7.05 -17.16
N PHE A 245 -3.22 6.75 -17.31
CA PHE A 245 -2.24 7.69 -17.83
C PHE A 245 -2.12 7.53 -19.34
N GLU A 246 -1.99 8.64 -20.06
CA GLU A 246 -1.62 8.63 -21.47
C GLU A 246 -0.50 9.62 -21.73
N ASP A 247 0.55 9.17 -22.42
CA ASP A 247 1.63 10.05 -22.87
C ASP A 247 1.10 11.02 -23.95
N SER A 248 1.51 12.28 -23.87
CA SER A 248 1.12 13.31 -24.82
C SER A 248 2.05 13.35 -26.04
N VAL A 249 1.47 13.56 -27.22
CA VAL A 249 2.22 13.80 -28.47
C VAL A 249 2.91 15.16 -28.37
N GLY A 250 4.17 15.15 -27.94
CA GLY A 250 4.97 16.37 -27.69
C GLY A 250 5.73 16.37 -26.36
N GLY A 251 5.56 15.33 -25.54
CA GLY A 251 6.16 15.21 -24.21
C GLY A 251 5.17 15.51 -23.09
N GLY A 252 5.46 14.97 -21.90
CA GLY A 252 4.53 14.99 -20.77
C GLY A 252 3.43 13.93 -20.87
N TYR A 253 2.45 13.99 -19.97
CA TYR A 253 1.39 13.00 -19.87
C TYR A 253 0.09 13.64 -19.34
N GLY A 254 -1.04 13.00 -19.64
CA GLY A 254 -2.34 13.29 -19.05
C GLY A 254 -2.80 12.19 -18.11
N PHE A 255 -3.65 12.55 -17.15
CA PHE A 255 -4.31 11.63 -16.22
C PHE A 255 -5.83 11.75 -16.41
N TYR A 256 -6.49 10.62 -16.69
CA TYR A 256 -7.88 10.63 -17.14
C TYR A 256 -8.74 9.69 -16.31
N ARG A 257 -9.96 10.14 -15.99
CA ARG A 257 -11.06 9.25 -15.59
C ARG A 257 -11.59 8.56 -16.84
N ARG A 258 -11.51 7.23 -16.86
CA ARG A 258 -12.01 6.36 -17.94
C ARG A 258 -13.27 5.58 -17.57
N ILE A 259 -13.65 5.55 -16.30
CA ILE A 259 -14.96 5.03 -15.88
C ILE A 259 -16.09 5.87 -16.44
N ASP A 260 -17.11 5.20 -16.97
CA ASP A 260 -18.38 5.82 -17.33
C ASP A 260 -19.19 6.23 -16.10
N ASP A 261 -20.24 7.02 -16.34
CA ASP A 261 -21.07 7.58 -15.28
C ASP A 261 -21.97 6.53 -14.62
N ASP A 262 -22.34 5.46 -15.32
CA ASP A 262 -23.12 4.36 -14.75
C ASP A 262 -22.31 3.58 -13.71
N ARG A 263 -21.04 3.33 -14.01
CA ARG A 263 -20.08 2.70 -13.11
C ARG A 263 -19.77 3.60 -11.92
N LEU A 264 -19.57 4.89 -12.13
CA LEU A 264 -19.43 5.86 -11.04
C LEU A 264 -20.68 5.88 -10.14
N ALA A 265 -21.87 5.87 -10.72
CA ALA A 265 -23.13 5.82 -9.97
C ALA A 265 -23.26 4.52 -9.16
N LYS A 266 -22.77 3.39 -9.67
CA LYS A 266 -22.69 2.13 -8.90
C LYS A 266 -21.78 2.29 -7.68
N TRP A 267 -20.64 2.96 -7.82
CA TRP A 267 -19.71 3.19 -6.72
C TRP A 267 -20.30 4.07 -5.64
N VAL A 268 -20.97 5.15 -6.03
CA VAL A 268 -21.71 6.01 -5.08
C VAL A 268 -22.73 5.19 -4.29
N ARG A 269 -23.55 4.37 -4.98
CA ARG A 269 -24.54 3.52 -4.30
C ARG A 269 -23.90 2.50 -3.36
N ARG A 270 -22.80 1.85 -3.76
CA ARG A 270 -22.07 0.89 -2.92
C ARG A 270 -21.48 1.57 -1.69
N GLY A 271 -20.77 2.69 -1.87
CA GLY A 271 -20.14 3.45 -0.79
C GLY A 271 -21.18 3.91 0.25
N LEU A 272 -22.30 4.50 -0.19
CA LEU A 272 -23.38 4.90 0.71
C LEU A 272 -24.00 3.72 1.46
N ALA A 273 -24.20 2.58 0.78
CA ALA A 273 -24.74 1.38 1.42
C ALA A 273 -23.78 0.79 2.46
N GLN A 274 -22.48 0.86 2.20
CA GLN A 274 -21.45 0.35 3.10
C GLN A 274 -21.23 1.27 4.30
N GLU A 275 -21.28 2.60 4.12
CA GLU A 275 -21.25 3.58 5.21
C GLU A 275 -22.40 3.34 6.21
N ALA A 276 -23.62 3.15 5.70
CA ALA A 276 -24.79 2.87 6.53
C ALA A 276 -24.65 1.56 7.35
N LEU A 277 -23.90 0.58 6.87
CA LEU A 277 -23.61 -0.65 7.62
C LEU A 277 -22.60 -0.40 8.74
N TYR A 278 -21.59 0.45 8.52
CA TYR A 278 -20.63 0.82 9.56
C TYR A 278 -21.31 1.60 10.69
N GLU A 279 -22.13 2.61 10.36
CA GLU A 279 -22.89 3.38 11.36
C GLU A 279 -23.79 2.49 12.23
N GLN A 280 -24.41 1.47 11.63
CA GLN A 280 -25.23 0.49 12.36
C GLN A 280 -24.40 -0.38 13.30
N ARG A 281 -23.20 -0.81 12.90
CA ARG A 281 -22.30 -1.61 13.74
C ARG A 281 -21.82 -0.80 14.94
N GLU A 282 -21.38 0.43 14.73
CA GLU A 282 -20.94 1.33 15.81
C GLU A 282 -22.06 1.60 16.81
N SER A 283 -23.28 1.85 16.31
CA SER A 283 -24.47 2.07 17.14
C SER A 283 -24.90 0.84 17.95
N ALA A 284 -24.53 -0.37 17.51
CA ALA A 284 -24.84 -1.62 18.22
C ALA A 284 -23.81 -1.95 19.32
N THR A 285 -22.64 -1.32 19.29
CA THR A 285 -21.55 -1.51 20.26
C THR A 285 -21.54 -0.48 21.40
N GLY A 286 -22.39 0.55 21.34
CA GLY A 286 -22.58 1.58 22.39
C GLY A 286 -23.80 1.32 23.27
#